data_AF-A0A351USK7-F1
#
_entry.id   AF-A0A351USK7-F1
#
_cell.length_a   1.000
_cell.length_b   1.000
_cell.length_c   1.000
_cell.angle_alpha   90.00
_cell.angle_beta   90.00
_cell.angle_gamma   90.00
#
_symmetry.space_group_name_H-M   'P 1'
#
loop_
_entity.id
_entity.type
_entity.pdbx_description
1 polymer ?
#
loop_
_entity_poly.entity_id
_entity_poly.type
_entity_poly.pdbx_seq_one_letter_code
_entity_poly.pdbx_strand_id
1 'polypeptide(L)'
;MDLIAGLPGEIPEDMEDTLREIRKLDPDNLTVHSLAIKRASRLKQMEEFKRTAGEEKQMAEHLKAMIDMASRYAGEMKMTPYYLYR
;
A
#
# COMPACT_ATOMS: atom_id res chain seq x y z
N MET A 1 8.11 8.99 6.26
CA MET A 1 6.83 8.35 6.64
C MET A 1 6.73 7.01 5.96
N ASP A 2 6.23 5.99 6.66
CA ASP A 2 6.13 4.63 6.14
C ASP A 2 4.67 4.21 6.02
N LEU A 3 4.31 3.62 4.87
CA LEU A 3 2.98 3.12 4.54
C LEU A 3 3.02 1.64 4.21
N ILE A 4 1.94 0.94 4.55
CA ILE A 4 1.66 -0.43 4.11
C ILE A 4 0.41 -0.37 3.23
N ALA A 5 0.52 -0.78 1.98
CA ALA A 5 -0.58 -0.89 1.03
C ALA A 5 -1.09 -2.33 0.94
N GLY A 6 -2.42 -2.47 0.77
CA GLY A 6 -3.09 -3.76 0.58
C GLY A 6 -3.52 -4.41 1.89
N LEU A 7 -3.80 -3.61 2.93
CA LEU A 7 -4.37 -4.09 4.18
C LEU A 7 -5.77 -4.70 3.95
N PRO A 8 -6.21 -5.65 4.79
CA PRO A 8 -7.57 -6.20 4.71
C PRO A 8 -8.63 -5.10 4.72
N GLY A 9 -9.53 -5.12 3.73
CA GLY A 9 -10.61 -4.14 3.60
C GLY A 9 -10.21 -2.79 3.00
N GLU A 10 -8.92 -2.54 2.77
CA GLU A 10 -8.42 -1.30 2.17
C GLU A 10 -8.73 -1.23 0.67
N ILE A 11 -9.27 -0.11 0.23
CA ILE A 11 -9.56 0.20 -1.18
C ILE A 11 -8.70 1.37 -1.67
N PRO A 12 -8.50 1.55 -2.99
CA PRO A 12 -7.66 2.63 -3.53
C PRO A 12 -8.03 4.02 -3.01
N GLU A 13 -9.31 4.28 -2.78
CA GLU A 13 -9.82 5.55 -2.24
C GLU A 13 -9.25 5.86 -0.85
N ASP A 14 -9.09 4.85 0.02
CA ASP A 14 -8.50 5.01 1.36
C ASP A 14 -7.03 5.43 1.27
N MET A 15 -6.30 4.85 0.31
CA MET A 15 -4.90 5.18 0.05
C MET A 15 -4.77 6.60 -0.51
N GLU A 16 -5.66 7.02 -1.41
CA GLU A 16 -5.66 8.38 -1.94
C GLU A 16 -5.92 9.42 -0.83
N ASP A 17 -6.89 9.13 0.05
CA ASP A 17 -7.17 9.97 1.21
C ASP A 17 -5.94 10.07 2.14
N THR A 18 -5.28 8.96 2.41
CA THR A 18 -4.06 8.91 3.24
C THR A 18 -2.93 9.71 2.61
N LEU A 19 -2.67 9.55 1.31
CA LEU A 19 -1.63 10.30 0.59
C LEU A 19 -1.91 11.80 0.55
N ARG A 20 -3.19 12.19 0.44
CA ARG A 20 -3.61 13.60 0.52
C ARG A 20 -3.28 14.21 1.88
N GLU A 21 -3.53 13.49 2.97
CA GLU A 21 -3.17 13.99 4.31
C GLU A 21 -1.65 14.02 4.52
N ILE A 22 -0.92 13.00 4.07
CA ILE A 22 0.55 12.96 4.14
C ILE A 22 1.18 14.14 3.42
N ARG A 23 0.66 14.50 2.24
CA ARG A 23 1.14 15.68 1.50
C ARG A 23 1.04 16.97 2.31
N LYS A 24 0.00 17.12 3.14
CA LYS A 24 -0.16 18.30 4.01
C LYS A 24 0.86 18.34 5.14
N LEU A 25 1.38 17.18 5.53
CA LEU A 25 2.38 17.05 6.59
C LEU A 25 3.81 17.30 6.10
N ASP A 26 4.03 17.42 4.79
CA ASP A 26 5.32 17.72 4.15
C ASP A 26 6.49 16.88 4.69
N PRO A 27 6.43 15.53 4.60
CA PRO A 27 7.47 14.69 5.18
C PRO A 27 8.75 14.70 4.33
N ASP A 28 9.90 14.58 4.99
CA ASP A 28 11.21 14.49 4.31
C ASP A 28 11.35 13.25 3.41
N ASN A 29 10.63 12.17 3.73
CA ASN A 29 10.64 10.92 2.97
C ASN A 29 9.30 10.20 3.01
N LEU A 30 9.06 9.34 2.00
CA LEU A 30 7.92 8.45 1.92
C LEU A 30 8.39 7.05 1.50
N THR A 31 8.05 6.04 2.30
CA THR A 31 8.24 4.62 1.97
C THR A 31 6.90 3.96 1.83
N VAL A 32 6.72 3.12 0.80
CA VAL A 32 5.49 2.35 0.61
C VAL A 32 5.85 0.88 0.47
N HIS A 33 5.31 0.05 1.37
CA HIS A 33 5.46 -1.40 1.38
C HIS A 33 4.15 -2.05 0.94
N SER A 34 4.23 -3.13 0.15
CA SER A 34 3.07 -3.99 -0.03
C SER A 34 2.96 -4.98 1.12
N LEU A 35 1.75 -5.23 1.60
CA LEU A 35 1.52 -6.28 2.58
C LEU A 35 1.80 -7.66 1.97
N ALA A 36 2.78 -8.37 2.54
CA ALA A 36 3.12 -9.74 2.18
C ALA A 36 2.92 -10.68 3.38
N ILE A 37 1.96 -11.62 3.26
CA ILE A 37 1.69 -12.59 4.33
C ILE A 37 2.61 -13.80 4.21
N LYS A 38 3.53 -13.94 5.17
CA LYS A 38 4.42 -15.11 5.25
C LYS A 38 3.61 -16.38 5.51
N ARG A 39 3.89 -17.45 4.76
CA ARG A 39 3.19 -18.75 4.85
C ARG A 39 3.09 -19.31 6.28
N ALA A 40 4.14 -19.12 7.08
CA ALA A 40 4.24 -19.61 8.46
C ALA A 40 3.77 -18.60 9.53
N SER A 41 3.26 -17.43 9.13
CA SER A 41 2.76 -16.42 10.07
C SER A 41 1.42 -16.81 10.66
N ARG A 42 1.18 -16.39 11.91
CA ARG A 42 -0.15 -16.50 12.54
C ARG A 42 -1.23 -15.71 11.79
N LEU A 43 -0.84 -14.61 11.14
CA LEU A 43 -1.74 -13.77 10.34
C LEU A 43 -2.46 -14.56 9.25
N LYS A 44 -1.81 -15.55 8.64
CA LYS A 44 -2.43 -16.41 7.62
C LYS A 44 -3.67 -17.15 8.14
N GLN A 45 -3.76 -17.41 9.44
CA GLN A 45 -4.89 -18.14 10.03
C GLN A 45 -6.07 -17.25 10.40
N MET A 46 -5.87 -15.92 10.45
CA MET A 46 -6.92 -14.95 10.77
C MET A 46 -7.89 -14.80 9.60
N GLU A 47 -9.18 -14.75 9.89
CA GLU A 47 -10.24 -14.70 8.85
C GLU A 47 -10.10 -13.48 7.94
N GLU A 48 -9.69 -12.33 8.47
CA GLU A 48 -9.51 -11.09 7.71
C GLU A 48 -8.44 -11.17 6.60
N PHE A 49 -7.49 -12.10 6.71
CA PHE A 49 -6.46 -12.32 5.69
C PHE A 49 -6.77 -13.52 4.78
N LYS A 50 -7.85 -14.25 5.04
CA LYS A 50 -8.31 -15.29 4.12
C LYS A 50 -9.03 -14.63 2.95
N ARG A 51 -8.64 -15.02 1.75
CA ARG A 51 -9.21 -14.51 0.50
C ARG A 51 -9.53 -15.68 -0.41
N THR A 52 -10.66 -15.60 -1.08
CA THR A 52 -10.97 -16.41 -2.24
C THR A 52 -10.09 -16.01 -3.42
N ALA A 53 -9.98 -16.85 -4.44
CA ALA A 53 -9.21 -16.52 -5.64
C ALA A 53 -9.70 -15.24 -6.34
N GLY A 54 -11.01 -14.93 -6.25
CA GLY A 54 -11.57 -13.69 -6.79
C GLY A 54 -11.12 -12.45 -6.02
N GLU A 55 -11.20 -12.51 -4.68
CA GLU A 55 -10.74 -11.43 -3.79
C GLU A 55 -9.23 -11.22 -3.88
N GLU A 56 -8.45 -12.28 -4.10
CA GLU A 56 -7.00 -12.18 -4.28
C GLU A 56 -6.63 -11.48 -5.58
N LYS A 57 -7.37 -11.74 -6.66
CA LYS A 57 -7.21 -11.00 -7.93
C LYS A 57 -7.60 -9.53 -7.77
N GLN A 58 -8.75 -9.24 -7.15
CA GLN A 58 -9.18 -7.87 -6.91
C GLN A 58 -8.17 -7.11 -6.05
N MET A 59 -7.65 -7.75 -5.00
CA MET A 59 -6.63 -7.15 -4.16
C MET A 59 -5.33 -6.85 -4.93
N ALA A 60 -4.92 -7.71 -5.86
CA ALA A 60 -3.77 -7.43 -6.71
C ALA A 60 -3.99 -6.19 -7.61
N GLU A 61 -5.20 -6.01 -8.13
CA GLU A 61 -5.58 -4.82 -8.91
C GLU A 61 -5.59 -3.56 -8.04
N HIS A 62 -6.17 -3.63 -6.83
CA HIS A 62 -6.17 -2.52 -5.86
C HIS A 62 -4.74 -2.15 -5.45
N LEU A 63 -3.91 -3.13 -5.10
CA LEU A 63 -2.52 -2.90 -4.70
C LEU A 63 -1.74 -2.20 -5.82
N LYS A 64 -1.91 -2.62 -7.07
CA LYS A 64 -1.28 -1.94 -8.21
C LYS A 64 -1.71 -0.47 -8.28
N ALA A 65 -3.02 -0.20 -8.16
CA ALA A 65 -3.53 1.18 -8.17
C ALA A 65 -2.95 2.02 -7.01
N MET A 66 -2.86 1.45 -5.81
CA MET A 66 -2.28 2.10 -4.63
C MET A 66 -0.81 2.48 -4.83
N ILE A 67 0.00 1.57 -5.38
CA ILE A 67 1.42 1.84 -5.68
C ILE A 67 1.56 2.91 -6.77
N ASP A 68 0.76 2.84 -7.83
CA ASP A 68 0.76 3.85 -8.90
C ASP A 68 0.40 5.24 -8.34
N MET A 69 -0.59 5.33 -7.45
CA MET A 69 -0.95 6.59 -6.75
C MET A 69 0.17 7.09 -5.85
N ALA A 70 0.78 6.23 -5.04
CA ALA A 70 1.90 6.60 -4.19
C ALA A 70 3.06 7.19 -5.01
N SER A 71 3.37 6.58 -6.15
CA SER A 71 4.41 7.08 -7.07
C SER A 71 4.08 8.47 -7.60
N ARG A 72 2.82 8.69 -8.03
CA ARG A 72 2.33 10.01 -8.46
C ARG A 72 2.49 11.07 -7.36
N TYR A 73 1.99 10.79 -6.16
CA TYR A 73 2.05 11.73 -5.04
C TYR A 73 3.48 12.04 -4.60
N ALA A 74 4.36 11.03 -4.57
CA ALA A 74 5.78 11.24 -4.31
C ALA A 74 6.41 12.20 -5.34
N GLY A 75 6.06 12.03 -6.62
CA GLY A 75 6.48 12.96 -7.69
C GLY A 75 5.95 14.39 -7.49
N GLU A 76 4.68 14.54 -7.08
CA GLU A 76 4.10 15.86 -6.75
C GLU A 76 4.79 16.53 -5.56
N MET A 77 5.26 15.75 -4.59
CA MET A 77 6.09 16.19 -3.46
C MET A 77 7.58 16.34 -3.82
N LYS A 78 7.94 16.22 -5.11
CA LYS A 78 9.32 16.34 -5.63
C LYS A 78 10.31 15.33 -5.02
N MET A 79 9.82 14.20 -4.56
CA MET A 79 10.65 13.11 -4.07
C MET A 79 11.22 12.30 -5.23
N THR A 80 12.41 11.74 -5.05
CA THR A 80 13.04 10.84 -6.02
C THR A 80 13.08 9.42 -5.49
N PRO A 81 12.82 8.40 -6.34
CA PRO A 81 12.97 7.01 -5.94
C PRO A 81 14.40 6.73 -5.47
N TYR A 82 14.54 6.32 -4.22
CA TYR A 82 15.84 6.09 -3.60
C TYR A 82 16.17 4.59 -3.50
N TYR A 83 15.16 3.75 -3.22
CA TYR A 83 15.37 2.33 -2.95
C TYR A 83 14.12 1.50 -3.24
N LEU A 84 14.31 0.25 -3.68
CA LEU A 84 13.25 -0.73 -3.85
C LEU A 84 13.67 -2.04 -3.17
N TYR A 85 12.83 -2.53 -2.26
CA TYR A 85 13.00 -3.87 -1.68
C TYR A 85 12.46 -4.91 -2.67
N ARG A 86 13.24 -5.96 -2.96
CA ARG A 86 12.82 -7.13 -3.74
C ARG A 86 12.42 -8.28 -2.85
#